data_AF-A0A521ULB7-F1
#
_entry.id   AF-A0A521ULB7-F1
#
_cell.length_a   1.000
_cell.length_b   1.000
_cell.length_c   1.000
_cell.angle_alpha   90.00
_cell.angle_beta   90.00
_cell.angle_gamma   90.00
#
_symmetry.space_group_name_H-M   'P 1'
#
loop_
_entity.id
_entity.type
_entity.pdbx_description
1 polymer ?
#
loop_
_entity_poly.entity_id
_entity_poly.type
_entity_poly.pdbx_seq_one_letter_code
_entity_poly.pdbx_strand_id
1 'polypeptide(L)'
;MHTTSGHTFSILLFASLSMGCATRYLPPPRQPARVAPRVENEPVALREGEGRVTLDTPDGPASAELITQRTQIAGAQGGTYVGHHGHAAFVPSTQYTLRPLCQTPCAVNLPVGAHQILFTSVDPSSGRSSAAYVNVGATPSIARHAMGRQSTSVGALVGGILMAGLGAALSLVGGVVLALPDSASPRTAGSDIAGWTTLGIGLGLGVGGIVLGLAGRPTDQPGSTTQWVPSP
;
A
#
# COMPACT_ATOMS: atom_id res chain seq x y z
N MET A 1 14.19 12.56 -44.24
CA MET A 1 13.35 11.46 -43.72
C MET A 1 13.99 10.95 -42.43
N HIS A 2 13.18 10.60 -41.42
CA HIS A 2 13.53 10.19 -40.04
C HIS A 2 13.55 11.29 -38.96
N THR A 3 12.36 11.72 -38.51
CA THR A 3 12.14 12.40 -37.22
C THR A 3 11.14 11.67 -36.32
N THR A 4 10.85 10.39 -36.59
CA THR A 4 9.84 9.60 -35.85
C THR A 4 10.38 8.87 -34.62
N SER A 5 11.71 8.86 -34.38
CA SER A 5 12.33 8.07 -33.31
C SER A 5 12.24 8.67 -31.90
N GLY A 6 12.02 9.99 -31.77
CA GLY A 6 11.98 10.65 -30.45
C GLY A 6 10.68 10.40 -29.68
N HIS A 7 9.56 10.25 -30.39
CA HIS A 7 8.25 10.10 -29.76
C HIS A 7 8.03 8.69 -29.20
N THR A 8 8.54 7.64 -29.85
CA THR A 8 8.38 6.26 -29.40
C THR A 8 9.15 5.97 -28.10
N PHE A 9 10.33 6.56 -27.92
CA PHE A 9 11.15 6.35 -26.72
C PHE A 9 10.55 7.05 -25.49
N SER A 10 10.00 8.26 -25.67
CA SER A 10 9.31 9.00 -24.60
C SER A 10 8.03 8.27 -24.16
N ILE A 11 7.27 7.69 -25.10
CA ILE A 11 6.08 6.88 -24.80
C ILE A 11 6.44 5.59 -24.03
N LEU A 12 7.55 4.91 -24.37
CA LEU A 12 8.03 3.72 -23.64
C LEU A 12 8.50 4.04 -22.21
N LEU A 13 9.10 5.21 -22.00
CA LEU A 13 9.50 5.70 -20.68
C LEU A 13 8.26 6.01 -19.82
N PHE A 14 7.28 6.75 -20.37
CA PHE A 14 6.03 7.05 -19.67
C PHE A 14 5.20 5.79 -19.40
N ALA A 15 5.17 4.83 -20.32
CA ALA A 15 4.47 3.55 -20.14
C ALA A 15 5.09 2.71 -19.01
N SER A 16 6.42 2.66 -18.90
CA SER A 16 7.09 1.90 -17.82
C SER A 16 6.90 2.52 -16.44
N LEU A 17 6.82 3.86 -16.32
CA LEU A 17 6.46 4.52 -15.05
C LEU A 17 5.03 4.19 -14.58
N SER A 18 4.09 3.95 -15.50
CA SER A 18 2.69 3.67 -15.15
C SER A 18 2.44 2.25 -14.59
N MET A 19 3.26 1.26 -14.97
CA MET A 19 3.07 -0.12 -14.51
C MET A 19 3.53 -0.35 -13.05
N GLY A 20 4.33 0.54 -12.47
CA GLY A 20 4.82 0.42 -11.08
C GLY A 20 3.77 0.75 -10.01
N CYS A 21 2.68 1.43 -10.36
CA CYS A 21 1.75 2.02 -9.40
C CYS A 21 0.49 1.19 -9.13
N ALA A 22 0.33 0.02 -9.76
CA ALA A 22 -0.86 -0.80 -9.56
C ALA A 22 -0.73 -1.67 -8.30
N THR A 23 -1.64 -1.48 -7.34
CA THR A 23 -1.78 -2.35 -6.17
C THR A 23 -2.12 -3.76 -6.60
N ARG A 24 -1.36 -4.74 -6.14
CA ARG A 24 -1.66 -6.15 -6.35
C ARG A 24 -2.65 -6.61 -5.29
N TYR A 25 -3.87 -6.89 -5.72
CA TYR A 25 -4.89 -7.48 -4.86
C TYR A 25 -4.65 -8.98 -4.71
N LEU A 26 -4.55 -9.43 -3.47
CA LEU A 26 -4.49 -10.84 -3.11
C LEU A 26 -5.90 -11.33 -2.75
N PRO A 27 -6.21 -12.62 -2.98
CA PRO A 27 -7.50 -13.17 -2.57
C PRO A 27 -7.66 -13.04 -1.05
N PRO A 28 -8.89 -12.73 -0.56
CA PRO A 28 -9.15 -12.67 0.87
C PRO A 28 -8.78 -13.98 1.59
N PRO A 29 -8.45 -13.94 2.89
CA PRO A 29 -8.32 -15.13 3.70
C PRO A 29 -9.59 -15.97 3.70
N ARG A 30 -9.45 -17.25 4.03
CA ARG A 30 -10.58 -18.16 4.20
C ARG A 30 -11.56 -17.57 5.20
N GLN A 31 -12.84 -17.59 4.85
CA GLN A 31 -13.89 -17.07 5.72
C GLN A 31 -13.90 -17.83 7.06
N PRO A 32 -13.95 -17.12 8.21
CA PRO A 32 -13.97 -17.75 9.53
C PRO A 32 -15.19 -18.65 9.73
N ALA A 33 -14.98 -19.80 10.37
CA ALA A 33 -16.08 -20.67 10.77
C ALA A 33 -16.95 -20.00 11.85
N ARG A 34 -18.26 -20.30 11.83
CA ARG A 34 -19.23 -19.84 12.83
C ARG A 34 -19.05 -20.60 14.13
N VAL A 35 -18.15 -20.11 14.98
CA VAL A 35 -17.88 -20.68 16.32
C VAL A 35 -17.99 -19.54 17.31
N ALA A 36 -18.79 -19.72 18.35
CA ALA A 36 -18.91 -18.73 19.41
C ALA A 36 -17.62 -18.71 20.25
N PRO A 37 -16.92 -17.57 20.34
CA PRO A 37 -15.74 -17.45 21.19
C PRO A 37 -16.16 -17.46 22.66
N ARG A 38 -15.26 -17.94 23.53
CA ARG A 38 -15.39 -17.71 24.96
C ARG A 38 -14.90 -16.30 25.25
N VAL A 39 -15.78 -15.44 25.72
CA VAL A 39 -15.45 -14.06 26.12
C VAL A 39 -15.34 -14.04 27.63
N GLU A 40 -14.14 -13.76 28.16
CA GLU A 40 -13.88 -13.70 29.60
C GLU A 40 -14.56 -12.49 30.25
N ASN A 41 -14.64 -11.37 29.51
CA ASN A 41 -15.17 -10.12 30.02
C ASN A 41 -16.62 -9.91 29.62
N GLU A 42 -17.51 -9.88 30.61
CA GLU A 42 -18.89 -9.47 30.41
C GLU A 42 -18.93 -7.95 30.12
N PRO A 43 -19.50 -7.52 28.99
CA PRO A 43 -19.52 -6.10 28.64
C PRO A 43 -20.47 -5.32 29.55
N VAL A 44 -20.26 -4.00 29.60
CA VAL A 44 -21.12 -3.04 30.29
C VAL A 44 -22.60 -3.27 29.94
N ALA A 45 -23.51 -2.94 30.86
CA ALA A 45 -24.94 -3.00 30.61
C ALA A 45 -25.31 -2.23 29.33
N LEU A 46 -26.23 -2.79 28.53
CA LEU A 46 -26.69 -2.15 27.30
C LEU A 46 -27.41 -0.84 27.62
N ARG A 47 -27.10 0.22 26.88
CA ARG A 47 -27.88 1.47 26.90
C ARG A 47 -29.01 1.40 25.87
N GLU A 48 -29.99 2.28 26.03
CA GLU A 48 -31.09 2.40 25.07
C GLU A 48 -30.54 2.75 23.68
N GLY A 49 -30.94 2.00 22.64
CA GLY A 49 -30.45 2.17 21.27
C GLY A 49 -29.10 1.53 20.95
N GLU A 50 -28.47 0.82 21.90
CA GLU A 50 -27.26 0.02 21.66
C GLU A 50 -27.61 -1.46 21.41
N GLY A 51 -26.79 -2.11 20.57
CA GLY A 51 -26.78 -3.55 20.39
C GLY A 51 -25.44 -4.14 20.84
N ARG A 52 -25.45 -5.43 21.19
CA ARG A 52 -24.26 -6.15 21.62
C ARG A 52 -23.64 -6.93 20.47
N VAL A 53 -22.34 -6.76 20.27
CA VAL A 53 -21.57 -7.49 19.28
C VAL A 53 -20.34 -8.12 19.94
N THR A 54 -20.14 -9.42 19.69
CA THR A 54 -18.92 -10.12 20.07
C THR A 54 -17.96 -10.12 18.89
N LEU A 55 -16.79 -9.55 19.08
CA LEU A 55 -15.70 -9.47 18.11
C LEU A 55 -14.67 -10.55 18.39
N ASP A 56 -14.34 -11.33 17.37
CA ASP A 56 -13.31 -12.37 17.45
C ASP A 56 -12.48 -12.44 16.16
N THR A 57 -11.24 -12.90 16.32
CA THR A 57 -10.27 -13.05 15.23
C THR A 57 -9.62 -14.44 15.35
N PRO A 58 -9.77 -15.33 14.35
CA PRO A 58 -9.28 -16.71 14.45
C PRO A 58 -7.74 -16.80 14.37
N ASP A 59 -7.10 -15.76 13.84
CA ASP A 59 -5.65 -15.68 13.61
C ASP A 59 -4.83 -15.26 14.83
N GLY A 60 -5.48 -15.05 15.98
CA GLY A 60 -4.87 -14.51 17.21
C GLY A 60 -5.52 -13.21 17.66
N PRO A 61 -5.09 -12.66 18.80
CA PRO A 61 -5.68 -11.44 19.37
C PRO A 61 -5.42 -10.22 18.48
N ALA A 62 -6.44 -9.39 18.32
CA ALA A 62 -6.40 -8.17 17.54
C ALA A 62 -6.94 -7.00 18.38
N SER A 63 -6.36 -5.82 18.21
CA SER A 63 -6.97 -4.56 18.63
C SER A 63 -8.10 -4.23 17.68
N ALA A 64 -9.32 -4.08 18.23
CA ALA A 64 -10.49 -3.64 17.49
C ALA A 64 -10.75 -2.15 17.78
N GLU A 65 -10.80 -1.36 16.70
CA GLU A 65 -10.98 0.09 16.77
C GLU A 65 -12.11 0.52 15.84
N LEU A 66 -13.01 1.37 16.32
CA LEU A 66 -14.08 1.93 15.49
C LEU A 66 -13.51 3.05 14.61
N ILE A 67 -13.73 2.95 13.31
CA ILE A 67 -13.44 4.02 12.37
C ILE A 67 -14.58 5.04 12.44
N THR A 68 -14.32 6.20 13.04
CA THR A 68 -15.33 7.27 13.17
C THR A 68 -15.29 8.23 11.98
N GLN A 69 -14.12 8.40 11.38
CA GLN A 69 -13.93 9.26 10.22
C GLN A 69 -12.83 8.69 9.33
N ARG A 70 -13.04 8.79 8.02
CA ARG A 70 -12.06 8.48 6.99
C ARG A 70 -11.70 9.79 6.28
N THR A 71 -10.51 10.31 6.56
CA THR A 71 -9.99 11.47 5.85
C THR A 71 -9.09 10.96 4.73
N GLN A 72 -9.56 11.08 3.49
CA GLN A 72 -8.70 10.96 2.33
C GLN A 72 -8.04 12.31 2.12
N ILE A 73 -6.73 12.40 2.37
CA ILE A 73 -5.98 13.59 2.00
C ILE A 73 -5.82 13.54 0.48
N ALA A 74 -6.80 14.08 -0.24
CA ALA A 74 -6.66 14.36 -1.67
C ALA A 74 -5.55 15.41 -1.81
N GLY A 75 -4.44 15.01 -2.40
CA GLY A 75 -3.31 15.91 -2.59
C GLY A 75 -3.72 17.11 -3.41
N ALA A 76 -3.47 18.29 -2.84
CA ALA A 76 -3.43 19.52 -3.58
C ALA A 76 -2.54 19.35 -4.82
N GLN A 77 -3.00 19.92 -5.93
CA GLN A 77 -2.34 19.95 -7.22
C GLN A 77 -0.86 20.36 -7.07
N GLY A 78 0.05 19.53 -7.59
CA GLY A 78 1.37 19.95 -8.10
C GLY A 78 2.44 20.31 -7.07
N GLY A 79 3.43 19.44 -6.89
CA GLY A 79 4.71 19.83 -6.29
C GLY A 79 5.62 18.67 -5.94
N THR A 80 6.52 18.29 -6.85
CA THR A 80 7.72 17.53 -6.49
C THR A 80 8.72 18.46 -5.82
N TYR A 81 8.69 18.53 -4.49
CA TYR A 81 9.74 19.19 -3.70
C TYR A 81 10.52 18.13 -2.92
N VAL A 82 11.80 18.01 -3.23
CA VAL A 82 12.77 17.24 -2.43
C VAL A 82 13.31 18.19 -1.36
N GLY A 83 12.71 18.16 -0.17
CA GLY A 83 13.17 18.94 0.99
C GLY A 83 14.36 18.27 1.68
N HIS A 84 15.40 19.05 1.98
CA HIS A 84 16.62 18.61 2.67
C HIS A 84 16.44 18.42 4.20
N HIS A 85 15.26 18.76 4.73
CA HIS A 85 14.86 18.50 6.12
C HIS A 85 13.44 17.94 6.13
N GLY A 86 13.21 16.90 6.93
CA GLY A 86 12.11 15.93 6.82
C GLY A 86 10.71 16.49 6.63
N HIS A 87 9.86 15.65 6.02
CA HIS A 87 8.45 15.83 5.64
C HIS A 87 8.28 16.59 4.30
N ALA A 88 7.69 16.05 3.23
CA ALA A 88 6.80 14.91 3.06
C ALA A 88 6.98 14.31 1.66
N ALA A 89 7.23 13.00 1.58
CA ALA A 89 6.88 12.24 0.40
C ALA A 89 5.35 12.14 0.37
N PHE A 90 4.71 12.77 -0.62
CA PHE A 90 3.25 12.73 -0.77
C PHE A 90 2.85 11.32 -1.22
N VAL A 91 2.55 10.46 -0.25
CA VAL A 91 1.83 9.21 -0.46
C VAL A 91 0.39 9.51 -0.06
N PRO A 92 -0.63 9.26 -0.90
CA PRO A 92 -2.02 9.38 -0.48
C PRO A 92 -2.24 8.43 0.71
N SER A 93 -2.18 8.96 1.92
CA SER A 93 -2.49 8.23 3.14
C SER A 93 -3.97 8.43 3.43
N THR A 94 -4.70 7.32 3.54
CA THR A 94 -6.01 7.39 4.18
C THR A 94 -5.74 7.52 5.68
N GLN A 95 -6.10 8.65 6.26
CA GLN A 95 -6.05 8.83 7.71
C GLN A 95 -7.39 8.40 8.30
N TYR A 96 -7.33 7.46 9.25
CA TYR A 96 -8.50 7.03 10.00
C TYR A 96 -8.50 7.72 11.36
N THR A 97 -9.63 8.32 11.73
CA THR A 97 -9.89 8.67 13.12
C THR A 97 -10.44 7.43 13.79
N LEU A 98 -9.69 6.90 14.76
CA LEU A 98 -9.95 5.63 15.42
C LEU A 98 -10.41 5.88 16.85
N ARG A 99 -11.44 5.14 17.28
CA ARG A 99 -11.85 5.06 18.68
C ARG A 99 -11.58 3.63 19.17
N PRO A 100 -10.72 3.42 20.18
CA PRO A 100 -10.45 2.08 20.68
C PRO A 100 -11.73 1.45 21.23
N LEU A 101 -11.96 0.18 20.91
CA LEU A 101 -13.09 -0.60 21.44
C LEU A 101 -12.60 -1.62 22.48
N CYS A 102 -11.83 -2.62 22.03
CA CYS A 102 -11.33 -3.70 22.87
C CYS A 102 -10.27 -4.53 22.14
N GLN A 103 -9.65 -5.47 22.85
CA GLN A 103 -8.79 -6.51 22.28
C GLN A 103 -9.57 -7.83 22.18
N THR A 104 -9.56 -8.47 21.02
CA THR A 104 -10.32 -9.71 20.76
C THR A 104 -9.70 -10.93 21.47
N PRO A 105 -10.53 -11.92 21.87
CA PRO A 105 -11.99 -11.95 21.79
C PRO A 105 -12.65 -11.05 22.84
N CYS A 106 -13.61 -10.21 22.42
CA CYS A 106 -14.30 -9.27 23.31
C CYS A 106 -15.74 -9.02 22.88
N ALA A 107 -16.59 -8.59 23.81
CA ALA A 107 -17.93 -8.11 23.49
C ALA A 107 -18.01 -6.60 23.74
N VAL A 108 -18.68 -5.89 22.85
CA VAL A 108 -18.84 -4.43 22.90
C VAL A 108 -20.28 -4.05 22.61
N ASN A 109 -20.71 -2.96 23.22
CA ASN A 109 -21.97 -2.32 22.89
C ASN A 109 -21.69 -1.18 21.93
N LEU A 110 -22.43 -1.15 20.83
CA LEU A 110 -22.35 -0.11 19.82
C LEU A 110 -23.78 0.35 19.48
N PRO A 111 -23.97 1.61 19.03
CA PRO A 111 -25.28 2.04 18.53
C PRO A 111 -25.79 1.10 17.44
N VAL A 112 -27.09 0.88 17.35
CA VAL A 112 -27.67 0.08 16.26
C VAL A 112 -27.32 0.71 14.91
N GLY A 113 -26.84 -0.09 13.96
CA GLY A 113 -26.41 0.36 12.63
C GLY A 113 -25.16 -0.34 12.10
N ALA A 114 -24.70 0.10 10.93
CA ALA A 114 -23.47 -0.41 10.31
C ALA A 114 -22.25 0.36 10.83
N HIS A 115 -21.27 -0.35 11.37
CA HIS A 115 -20.03 0.22 11.89
C HIS A 115 -18.83 -0.36 11.16
N GLN A 116 -17.88 0.49 10.81
CA GLN A 116 -16.62 0.04 10.24
C GLN A 116 -15.60 -0.12 11.36
N ILE A 117 -15.12 -1.34 11.58
CA ILE A 117 -14.17 -1.68 12.62
C ILE A 117 -12.84 -2.06 11.96
N LEU A 118 -11.77 -1.40 12.37
CA LEU A 118 -10.40 -1.76 12.02
C LEU A 118 -9.91 -2.82 13.00
N PHE A 119 -9.43 -3.95 12.47
CA PHE A 119 -8.75 -4.97 13.24
C PHE A 119 -7.27 -4.90 12.93
N THR A 120 -6.45 -4.75 13.96
CA THR A 120 -4.99 -4.75 13.87
C THR A 120 -4.43 -5.81 14.78
N SER A 121 -3.61 -6.71 14.26
CA SER A 121 -2.98 -7.76 15.07
C SER A 121 -2.15 -7.15 16.20
N VAL A 122 -2.25 -7.73 17.39
CA VAL A 122 -1.44 -7.31 18.55
C VAL A 122 0.02 -7.74 18.38
N ASP A 123 0.27 -8.79 17.60
CA ASP A 123 1.62 -9.20 17.24
C ASP A 123 2.17 -8.32 16.10
N PRO A 124 3.16 -7.44 16.37
CA PRO A 124 3.70 -6.53 15.38
C PRO A 124 4.42 -7.25 14.23
N SER A 125 4.89 -8.49 14.45
CA SER A 125 5.60 -9.27 13.41
C SER A 125 4.67 -9.77 12.30
N SER A 126 3.39 -9.96 12.63
CA SER A 126 2.39 -10.43 11.67
C SER A 126 2.08 -9.40 10.57
N GLY A 127 2.16 -8.11 10.92
CA GLY A 127 1.80 -7.00 10.03
C GLY A 127 0.38 -7.09 9.46
N ARG A 128 -0.53 -7.83 10.13
CA ARG A 128 -1.90 -8.05 9.67
C ARG A 128 -2.81 -6.96 10.18
N SER A 129 -3.55 -6.36 9.26
CA SER A 129 -4.62 -5.42 9.58
C SER A 129 -5.62 -5.40 8.44
N SER A 130 -6.89 -5.22 8.78
CA SER A 130 -7.96 -5.01 7.81
C SER A 130 -9.21 -4.45 8.49
N ALA A 131 -10.00 -3.71 7.72
CA ALA A 131 -11.28 -3.20 8.19
C ALA A 131 -12.43 -4.12 7.76
N ALA A 132 -13.48 -4.17 8.58
CA ALA A 132 -14.73 -4.83 8.25
C ALA A 132 -15.94 -3.99 8.66
N TYR A 133 -17.03 -4.16 7.91
CA TYR A 133 -18.33 -3.65 8.32
C TYR A 133 -19.03 -4.68 9.21
N VAL A 134 -19.51 -4.23 10.36
CA VAL A 134 -20.28 -5.03 11.31
C VAL A 134 -21.64 -4.36 11.51
N ASN A 135 -22.71 -5.12 11.33
CA ASN A 135 -24.07 -4.62 11.48
C ASN A 135 -24.59 -4.91 12.88
N VAL A 136 -24.74 -3.89 13.71
CA VAL A 136 -25.20 -4.02 15.08
C VAL A 136 -26.72 -3.91 15.09
N GLY A 137 -27.41 -4.97 15.51
CA GLY A 137 -28.86 -5.02 15.67
C GLY A 137 -29.29 -5.07 17.13
N ALA A 138 -30.60 -5.13 17.37
CA ALA A 138 -31.16 -5.26 18.73
C ALA A 138 -30.81 -6.61 19.39
N THR A 139 -30.63 -7.67 18.59
CA THR A 139 -30.21 -8.99 19.08
C THR A 139 -28.69 -9.09 19.14
N PRO A 140 -28.11 -9.69 20.20
CA PRO A 140 -26.68 -9.95 20.27
C PRO A 140 -26.19 -10.74 19.06
N SER A 141 -25.09 -10.31 18.44
CA SER A 141 -24.50 -11.03 17.29
C SER A 141 -23.00 -11.22 17.48
N ILE A 142 -22.45 -12.19 16.76
CA ILE A 142 -21.02 -12.53 16.79
C ILE A 142 -20.46 -12.20 15.42
N ALA A 143 -19.40 -11.39 15.39
CA ALA A 143 -18.65 -11.03 14.20
C ALA A 143 -17.23 -11.57 14.35
N ARG A 144 -16.87 -12.48 13.43
CA ARG A 144 -15.58 -13.12 13.40
C ARG A 144 -14.84 -12.71 12.15
N HIS A 145 -13.64 -12.17 12.29
CA HIS A 145 -12.89 -11.54 11.20
C HIS A 145 -11.52 -12.18 11.02
N ALA A 146 -11.27 -12.80 9.86
CA ALA A 146 -9.93 -13.18 9.44
C ALA A 146 -9.23 -11.95 8.88
N MET A 147 -8.14 -11.54 9.54
CA MET A 147 -7.42 -10.33 9.17
C MET A 147 -6.65 -10.54 7.88
N GLY A 148 -6.75 -9.54 7.00
CA GLY A 148 -5.94 -9.41 5.81
C GLY A 148 -4.54 -8.88 6.10
N ARG A 149 -3.88 -8.42 5.05
CA ARG A 149 -2.55 -7.82 5.13
C ARG A 149 -2.41 -6.75 4.05
N GLN A 150 -1.93 -5.59 4.46
CA GLN A 150 -1.50 -4.56 3.54
C GLN A 150 0.01 -4.37 3.68
N SER A 151 0.74 -4.45 2.57
CA SER A 151 2.18 -4.21 2.55
C SER A 151 2.50 -3.18 1.48
N THR A 152 3.21 -2.13 1.89
CA THR A 152 3.75 -1.12 1.01
C THR A 152 5.23 -0.94 1.32
N SER A 153 6.06 -0.86 0.29
CA SER A 153 7.49 -0.56 0.45
C SER A 153 7.78 0.81 -0.15
N VAL A 154 7.71 1.85 0.70
CA VAL A 154 8.03 3.23 0.28
C VAL A 154 9.46 3.31 -0.24
N GLY A 155 10.40 2.61 0.41
CA GLY A 155 11.81 2.59 0.00
C GLY A 155 12.02 1.96 -1.38
N ALA A 156 11.33 0.86 -1.67
CA ALA A 156 11.43 0.23 -2.99
C ALA A 156 10.73 1.05 -4.09
N LEU A 157 9.63 1.73 -3.76
CA LEU A 157 8.94 2.61 -4.70
C LEU A 157 9.77 3.85 -5.02
N VAL A 158 10.23 4.57 -4.00
CA VAL A 158 11.07 5.78 -4.17
C VAL A 158 12.41 5.41 -4.80
N GLY A 159 13.07 4.36 -4.30
CA GLY A 159 14.34 3.88 -4.85
C GLY A 159 14.19 3.42 -6.30
N GLY A 160 13.10 2.72 -6.63
CA GLY A 160 12.80 2.31 -8.00
C GLY A 160 12.62 3.49 -8.95
N ILE A 161 11.85 4.50 -8.55
CA ILE A 161 11.62 5.73 -9.34
C ILE A 161 12.94 6.48 -9.56
N LEU A 162 13.74 6.68 -8.50
CA LEU A 162 14.99 7.42 -8.60
C LEU A 162 16.03 6.68 -9.47
N MET A 163 16.18 5.36 -9.26
CA MET A 163 17.09 4.53 -10.06
C MET A 163 16.68 4.47 -11.53
N ALA A 164 15.38 4.31 -11.81
CA ALA A 164 14.86 4.29 -13.17
C ALA A 164 15.03 5.67 -13.86
N GLY A 165 14.73 6.76 -13.16
CA GLY A 165 14.87 8.12 -13.69
C GLY A 165 16.33 8.50 -13.98
N LEU A 166 17.23 8.21 -13.04
CA LEU A 166 18.67 8.44 -13.23
C LEU A 166 19.24 7.54 -14.34
N GLY A 167 18.83 6.26 -14.36
CA GLY A 167 19.21 5.31 -15.39
C GLY A 167 18.81 5.79 -16.79
N ALA A 168 17.56 6.24 -16.95
CA ALA A 168 17.06 6.80 -18.19
C ALA A 168 17.86 8.05 -18.63
N ALA A 169 18.15 8.96 -17.72
CA ALA A 169 18.93 10.16 -18.02
C ALA A 169 20.36 9.82 -18.48
N LEU A 170 21.04 8.90 -17.78
CA LEU A 170 22.39 8.46 -18.15
C LEU A 170 22.41 7.68 -19.47
N SER A 171 21.41 6.82 -19.71
CA SER A 171 21.28 6.14 -21.00
C SER A 171 21.08 7.11 -22.16
N LEU A 172 20.29 8.18 -21.95
CA LEU A 172 20.11 9.23 -22.96
C LEU A 172 21.41 9.99 -23.21
N VAL A 173 22.12 10.41 -22.15
CA VAL A 173 23.40 11.12 -22.29
C VAL A 173 24.44 10.25 -22.98
N GLY A 174 24.62 9.00 -22.55
CA GLY A 174 25.54 8.05 -23.17
C GLY A 174 25.21 7.78 -24.64
N GLY A 175 23.91 7.61 -24.95
CA GLY A 175 23.44 7.45 -26.33
C GLY A 175 23.71 8.67 -27.20
N VAL A 176 23.54 9.90 -26.68
CA VAL A 176 23.86 11.14 -27.40
C VAL A 176 25.36 11.24 -27.66
N VAL A 177 26.20 10.95 -26.66
CA VAL A 177 27.66 10.98 -26.81
C VAL A 177 28.11 9.98 -27.89
N LEU A 178 27.54 8.77 -27.92
CA LEU A 178 27.83 7.76 -28.95
C LEU A 178 27.31 8.13 -30.35
N ALA A 179 26.30 8.99 -30.44
CA ALA A 179 25.73 9.43 -31.72
C ALA A 179 26.49 10.60 -32.36
N LEU A 180 27.36 11.27 -31.60
CA LEU A 180 28.20 12.35 -32.13
C LEU A 180 29.37 11.73 -32.93
N PRO A 181 29.59 12.15 -34.18
CA PRO A 181 30.70 11.63 -34.97
C PRO A 181 32.04 12.04 -34.36
N ASP A 182 32.96 11.08 -34.25
CA ASP A 182 34.36 11.34 -33.92
C ASP A 182 34.97 12.21 -35.02
N SER A 183 34.92 13.52 -34.82
CA SER A 183 35.74 14.45 -35.57
C SER A 183 37.17 14.24 -35.10
N ALA A 184 38.14 14.16 -36.02
CA ALA A 184 39.54 13.84 -35.79
C ALA A 184 40.33 14.90 -34.98
N SER A 185 39.72 15.41 -33.91
CA SER A 185 40.29 16.34 -32.96
C SER A 185 40.86 15.56 -31.77
N PRO A 186 42.07 15.89 -31.27
CA PRO A 186 42.62 15.26 -30.06
C PRO A 186 41.77 15.45 -28.81
N ARG A 187 40.79 16.36 -28.87
CA ARG A 187 39.91 16.77 -27.77
C ARG A 187 38.70 15.83 -27.58
N THR A 188 38.42 14.95 -28.56
CA THR A 188 37.33 13.95 -28.53
C THR A 188 37.83 12.51 -28.32
N ALA A 189 39.14 12.30 -28.20
CA ALA A 189 39.73 10.99 -27.93
C ALA A 189 39.20 10.41 -26.59
N GLY A 190 38.51 9.27 -26.66
CA GLY A 190 37.91 8.58 -25.50
C GLY A 190 36.44 8.92 -25.23
N SER A 191 35.79 9.69 -26.11
CA SER A 191 34.36 10.00 -26.02
C SER A 191 33.47 8.77 -26.22
N ASP A 192 33.94 7.80 -27.01
CA ASP A 192 33.32 6.50 -27.23
C ASP A 192 33.28 5.64 -25.96
N ILE A 193 34.40 5.54 -25.24
CA ILE A 193 34.49 4.82 -23.97
C ILE A 193 33.59 5.48 -22.92
N ALA A 194 33.61 6.82 -22.84
CA ALA A 194 32.71 7.58 -21.97
C ALA A 194 31.23 7.36 -22.32
N GLY A 195 30.90 7.31 -23.62
CA GLY A 195 29.55 7.04 -24.11
C GLY A 195 29.05 5.64 -23.73
N TRP A 196 29.84 4.60 -24.00
CA TRP A 196 29.49 3.21 -23.68
C TRP A 196 29.39 2.96 -22.17
N THR A 197 30.31 3.51 -21.38
CA THR A 197 30.27 3.37 -19.92
C THR A 197 29.04 4.06 -19.32
N THR A 198 28.75 5.29 -19.75
CA THR A 198 27.57 6.04 -19.29
C THR A 198 26.27 5.34 -19.70
N LEU A 199 26.20 4.84 -20.94
CA LEU A 199 25.04 4.08 -21.43
C LEU A 199 24.84 2.79 -20.63
N GLY A 200 25.93 2.03 -20.40
CA GLY A 200 25.89 0.77 -19.65
C GLY A 200 25.44 0.96 -18.20
N ILE A 201 25.99 1.96 -17.50
CA ILE A 201 25.55 2.33 -16.15
C ILE A 201 24.08 2.73 -16.16
N GLY A 202 23.67 3.57 -17.12
CA GLY A 202 22.29 4.01 -17.27
C GLY A 202 21.31 2.86 -17.43
N LEU A 203 21.62 1.91 -18.31
CA LEU A 203 20.79 0.73 -18.54
C LEU A 203 20.75 -0.18 -17.30
N GLY A 204 21.87 -0.37 -16.62
CA GLY A 204 21.95 -1.15 -15.38
C GLY A 204 21.07 -0.56 -14.28
N LEU A 205 21.17 0.75 -14.05
CA LEU A 205 20.33 1.47 -13.07
C LEU A 205 18.86 1.47 -13.48
N GLY A 206 18.57 1.62 -14.78
CA GLY A 206 17.22 1.56 -15.33
C GLY A 206 16.54 0.22 -15.05
N VAL A 207 17.20 -0.88 -15.41
CA VAL A 207 16.70 -2.24 -15.16
C VAL A 207 16.58 -2.51 -13.65
N GLY A 208 17.59 -2.13 -12.86
CA GLY A 208 17.56 -2.29 -11.40
C GLY A 208 16.40 -1.52 -10.76
N GLY A 209 16.14 -0.30 -11.21
CA GLY A 209 15.02 0.52 -10.76
C GLY A 209 13.66 -0.09 -11.10
N ILE A 210 13.51 -0.65 -12.30
CA ILE A 210 12.29 -1.37 -12.70
C ILE A 210 12.08 -2.60 -11.80
N VAL A 211 13.09 -3.45 -11.64
CA VAL A 211 13.01 -4.66 -10.80
C VAL A 211 12.65 -4.30 -9.36
N LEU A 212 13.29 -3.28 -8.79
CA LEU A 212 13.00 -2.80 -7.44
C LEU A 212 11.58 -2.26 -7.32
N GLY A 213 11.12 -1.48 -8.31
CA GLY A 213 9.75 -0.97 -8.36
C GLY A 213 8.70 -2.08 -8.45
N LEU A 214 8.96 -3.13 -9.23
CA LEU A 214 8.10 -4.30 -9.34
C LEU A 214 8.04 -5.11 -8.04
N ALA A 215 9.20 -5.30 -7.39
CA ALA A 215 9.30 -5.99 -6.11
C ALA A 215 8.67 -5.18 -4.96
N GLY A 216 8.68 -3.85 -5.07
CA GLY A 216 8.11 -2.91 -4.10
C GLY A 216 6.62 -2.65 -4.24
N ARG A 217 5.94 -3.30 -5.19
CA ARG A 217 4.53 -3.04 -5.48
C ARG A 217 3.65 -3.20 -4.24
N PRO A 218 2.76 -2.23 -3.95
CA PRO A 218 1.76 -2.38 -2.90
C PRO A 218 0.97 -3.68 -3.07
N THR A 219 0.82 -4.43 -2.00
CA THR A 219 -0.10 -5.58 -1.94
C THR A 219 -1.21 -5.28 -0.96
N ASP A 220 -2.44 -5.58 -1.36
CA ASP A 220 -3.62 -5.44 -0.53
C ASP A 220 -4.37 -6.78 -0.51
N GLN A 221 -4.45 -7.37 0.68
CA GLN A 221 -5.26 -8.54 0.93
C GLN A 221 -6.40 -8.13 1.85
N PRO A 222 -7.64 -7.99 1.36
CA PRO A 222 -8.77 -7.64 2.21
C PRO A 222 -9.05 -8.76 3.22
N GLY A 223 -9.53 -8.40 4.41
CA GLY A 223 -9.99 -9.37 5.41
C GLY A 223 -11.31 -10.04 5.01
N SER A 224 -11.69 -11.06 5.77
CA SER A 224 -12.94 -11.80 5.54
C SER A 224 -13.74 -11.93 6.84
N THR A 225 -15.02 -11.59 6.81
CA THR A 225 -15.87 -11.55 8.01
C THR A 225 -17.01 -12.54 7.89
N THR A 226 -17.32 -13.19 9.01
CA THR A 226 -18.56 -13.95 9.21
C THR A 226 -19.31 -13.33 10.37
N GLN A 227 -20.54 -12.89 10.13
CA GLN A 227 -21.42 -12.41 11.18
C GLN A 227 -22.65 -13.30 11.27
N TRP A 228 -23.07 -13.64 12.50
CA TRP A 228 -24.28 -14.40 12.74
C TRP A 228 -24.89 -14.06 14.10
N VAL A 229 -26.18 -14.32 14.26
CA VAL A 229 -26.85 -14.34 15.56
C VAL A 229 -26.72 -15.77 16.11
N PRO A 230 -26.18 -15.97 17.32
CA PRO A 230 -26.12 -17.31 17.91
C PRO A 230 -27.54 -17.86 18.08
N SER A 231 -27.74 -19.13 17.73
CA SER A 231 -29.00 -19.82 17.95
C SER A 231 -29.29 -19.91 19.46
N PRO A 232 -30.55 -19.74 19.88
CA PRO A 232 -30.95 -19.89 21.27
C PRO A 232 -30.71 -21.30 21.82
#